data_AF-A0A7V1JK28-F1
#
_entry.id   AF-A0A7V1JK28-F1
#
_cell.length_a   1.000
_cell.length_b   1.000
_cell.length_c   1.000
_cell.angle_alpha   90.00
_cell.angle_beta   90.00
_cell.angle_gamma   90.00
#
_symmetry.space_group_name_H-M   'P 1'
#
loop_
_entity.id
_entity.type
_entity.pdbx_description
1 polymer ?
#
loop_
_entity_poly.entity_id
_entity_poly.type
_entity_poly.pdbx_seq_one_letter_code
_entity_poly.pdbx_strand_id
1 'polypeptide(L)'
;RRAVTEALDRMGLWYAPSSATLYVWTRVPGGMMSARFASDLLEGAGVSLAPGTAFGPHGEGYVRISLVQPVARLEEAMARWKQWMG
;
A
#
# COMPACT_ATOMS: atom_id res chain seq x y z
N ARG A 1 -5.99 9.55 5.63
CA ARG A 1 -5.80 9.63 4.16
C ARG A 1 -4.55 10.40 3.78
N ARG A 2 -4.45 11.71 4.08
CA ARG A 2 -3.29 12.57 3.73
C ARG A 2 -1.94 11.93 4.05
N ALA A 3 -1.75 11.44 5.27
CA ALA A 3 -0.51 10.76 5.68
C ALA A 3 -0.07 9.63 4.73
N VAL A 4 -1.02 8.84 4.22
CA VAL A 4 -0.74 7.74 3.28
C VAL A 4 -0.48 8.28 1.88
N THR A 5 -1.34 9.16 1.35
CA THR A 5 -1.20 9.68 -0.02
C THR A 5 0.08 10.51 -0.18
N GLU A 6 0.42 11.37 0.78
CA GLU A 6 1.67 12.14 0.75
C GLU A 6 2.90 11.23 0.85
N ALA A 7 2.82 10.13 1.60
CA ALA A 7 3.91 9.16 1.64
C ALA A 7 4.07 8.42 0.30
N LEU A 8 2.96 8.03 -0.34
CA LEU A 8 2.98 7.43 -1.68
C LEU A 8 3.53 8.43 -2.72
N ASP A 9 3.16 9.70 -2.66
CA ASP A 9 3.73 10.77 -3.51
C ASP A 9 5.25 10.86 -3.35
N ARG A 10 5.74 10.88 -2.09
CA ARG A 10 7.19 10.89 -1.79
C ARG A 10 7.92 9.62 -2.24
N MET A 11 7.21 8.52 -2.43
CA MET A 11 7.74 7.26 -2.95
C MET A 11 7.58 7.14 -4.48
N GLY A 12 6.94 8.10 -5.15
CA GLY A 12 6.65 8.04 -6.58
C GLY A 12 5.63 6.96 -6.96
N LEU A 13 4.81 6.51 -6.00
CA LEU A 13 3.82 5.45 -6.22
C LEU A 13 2.46 6.05 -6.57
N TRP A 14 1.91 5.63 -7.71
CA TRP A 14 0.57 6.02 -8.14
C TRP A 14 -0.50 5.44 -7.19
N TYR A 15 -1.51 6.24 -6.88
CA TYR A 15 -2.72 5.78 -6.19
C TYR A 15 -4.02 6.27 -6.84
N ALA A 16 -5.09 5.51 -6.63
CA ALA A 16 -6.39 5.82 -7.22
C ALA A 16 -6.97 7.13 -6.64
N PRO A 17 -7.43 8.08 -7.50
CA PRO A 17 -8.06 9.31 -7.07
C PRO A 17 -9.49 9.01 -6.60
N SER A 18 -9.65 8.78 -5.30
CA SER A 18 -10.95 8.59 -4.64
C SER A 18 -10.98 9.43 -3.38
N SER A 19 -11.87 10.42 -3.25
CA SER A 19 -11.86 11.34 -2.11
C SER A 19 -12.59 10.80 -0.87
N ALA A 20 -13.39 9.73 -0.98
CA ALA A 20 -14.36 9.35 0.05
C ALA A 20 -14.35 7.85 0.42
N THR A 21 -13.18 7.24 0.58
CA THR A 21 -13.06 5.82 1.00
C THR A 21 -12.16 5.62 2.21
N LEU A 22 -12.46 4.58 2.99
CA LEU A 22 -11.62 4.06 4.09
C LEU A 22 -10.35 3.34 3.59
N TYR A 23 -10.11 3.36 2.28
CA TYR A 23 -9.03 2.63 1.63
C TYR A 23 -8.35 3.49 0.56
N VAL A 24 -7.07 3.21 0.33
CA VAL A 24 -6.29 3.70 -0.81
C VAL A 24 -5.82 2.51 -1.62
N TRP A 25 -5.97 2.59 -2.94
CA TRP A 25 -5.42 1.61 -3.87
C TRP A 25 -4.17 2.17 -4.51
N THR A 26 -3.10 1.38 -4.55
CA THR A 26 -1.84 1.74 -5.20
C THR A 26 -1.34 0.57 -6.04
N ARG A 27 -0.61 0.87 -7.11
CA ARG A 27 0.05 -0.14 -7.92
C ARG A 27 1.21 -0.76 -7.14
N VAL A 28 1.45 -2.05 -7.34
CA VAL A 28 2.71 -2.65 -6.90
C VAL A 28 3.83 -2.28 -7.88
N PRO A 29 5.04 -1.94 -7.39
CA PRO A 29 6.15 -1.56 -8.25
C PRO A 29 6.68 -2.74 -9.06
N GLY A 30 7.28 -2.44 -10.22
CA GLY A 30 8.04 -3.43 -11.00
C GLY A 30 7.23 -4.56 -11.64
N GLY A 31 5.89 -4.44 -11.72
CA GLY A 31 5.04 -5.48 -12.32
C GLY A 31 4.99 -6.78 -11.51
N MET A 32 5.31 -6.71 -10.22
CA MET A 32 5.21 -7.87 -9.33
C MET A 32 3.77 -8.33 -9.15
N MET A 33 3.61 -9.59 -8.73
CA MET A 33 2.30 -10.10 -8.34
C MET A 33 1.84 -9.47 -7.02
N SER A 34 0.57 -9.09 -6.94
CA SER A 34 -0.03 -8.45 -5.76
C SER A 34 0.15 -9.25 -4.48
N ALA A 35 -0.10 -10.56 -4.53
CA ALA A 35 0.00 -11.45 -3.37
C ALA A 35 1.44 -11.59 -2.89
N ARG A 36 2.39 -11.74 -3.83
CA ARG A 36 3.81 -11.84 -3.52
C ARG A 36 4.32 -10.56 -2.87
N PHE A 37 4.01 -9.40 -3.46
CA PHE A 37 4.40 -8.12 -2.89
C PHE A 37 3.87 -7.92 -1.47
N ALA A 38 2.61 -8.27 -1.22
CA ALA A 38 2.02 -8.16 0.12
C ALA A 38 2.71 -9.08 1.13
N SER A 39 3.11 -10.30 0.73
CA SER A 39 3.88 -11.21 1.60
C SER A 39 5.28 -10.68 1.87
N ASP A 40 6.01 -10.32 0.82
CA ASP A 40 7.41 -9.84 0.92
C ASP A 40 7.51 -8.58 1.79
N LEU A 41 6.53 -7.67 1.67
CA LEU A 41 6.47 -6.45 2.49
C LEU A 41 6.13 -6.77 3.96
N LEU A 42 5.25 -7.74 4.21
CA LEU A 42 4.92 -8.18 5.56
C LEU A 42 6.15 -8.82 6.23
N GLU A 43 6.82 -9.73 5.53
CA GLU A 43 7.99 -10.45 6.05
C GLU A 43 9.21 -9.52 6.22
N GLY A 44 9.45 -8.64 5.25
CA GLY A 44 10.63 -7.78 5.24
C GLY A 44 10.49 -6.48 6.04
N ALA A 45 9.28 -5.94 6.19
CA ALA A 45 9.05 -4.65 6.83
C ALA A 45 8.01 -4.68 7.97
N GLY A 46 7.36 -5.83 8.21
CA GLY A 46 6.28 -5.92 9.19
C GLY A 46 5.05 -5.10 8.83
N VAL A 47 4.81 -4.85 7.53
CA VAL A 47 3.68 -4.04 7.04
C VAL A 47 2.72 -4.93 6.25
N SER A 48 1.52 -5.14 6.81
CA SER A 48 0.47 -5.91 6.16
C SER A 48 -0.37 -5.05 5.22
N LEU A 49 -0.50 -5.47 3.97
CA LEU A 49 -1.40 -4.88 2.97
C LEU A 49 -2.34 -5.96 2.42
N ALA A 50 -3.53 -5.55 1.96
CA ALA A 50 -4.42 -6.49 1.29
C ALA A 50 -4.03 -6.60 -0.19
N PRO A 51 -3.68 -7.79 -0.70
CA PRO A 51 -3.41 -7.98 -2.12
C PRO A 51 -4.68 -7.73 -2.93
N GLY A 52 -4.55 -7.05 -4.06
CA GLY A 52 -5.70 -6.69 -4.90
C GLY A 52 -6.48 -7.90 -5.41
N THR A 53 -5.81 -9.04 -5.61
CA THR A 53 -6.43 -10.32 -6.00
C THR A 53 -7.45 -10.84 -4.99
N ALA A 54 -7.38 -10.42 -3.72
CA ALA A 54 -8.41 -10.73 -2.73
C ALA A 54 -9.78 -10.09 -3.05
N PHE A 55 -9.83 -9.14 -4.00
CA PHE A 55 -11.04 -8.45 -4.46
C PHE A 55 -11.44 -8.85 -5.89
N GLY A 56 -10.79 -9.87 -6.45
CA GLY A 56 -11.04 -10.38 -7.80
C GLY A 56 -9.84 -10.24 -8.74
N PRO A 57 -9.90 -10.86 -9.93
CA PRO A 57 -8.76 -10.98 -10.85
C PRO A 57 -8.28 -9.61 -11.37
N HIS A 58 -9.18 -8.62 -11.47
CA HIS A 58 -8.82 -7.26 -11.90
C HIS A 58 -7.99 -6.47 -10.88
N GLY A 59 -7.79 -7.01 -9.67
CA GLY A 59 -6.94 -6.40 -8.65
C GLY A 59 -5.46 -6.78 -8.75
N GLU A 60 -5.09 -7.68 -9.66
CA GLU A 60 -3.68 -8.04 -9.92
C GLU A 60 -2.87 -6.80 -10.33
N GLY A 61 -1.65 -6.69 -9.82
CA GLY A 61 -0.83 -5.48 -9.96
C GLY A 61 -1.19 -4.33 -9.01
N TYR A 62 -2.10 -4.54 -8.05
CA TYR A 62 -2.46 -3.55 -7.02
C TYR A 62 -2.46 -4.12 -5.60
N VAL A 63 -2.32 -3.22 -4.62
CA VAL A 63 -2.60 -3.48 -3.21
C VAL A 63 -3.53 -2.42 -2.64
N ARG A 64 -4.28 -2.81 -1.60
CA ARG A 64 -5.21 -1.94 -0.89
C ARG A 64 -4.71 -1.66 0.52
N ILE A 65 -4.57 -0.37 0.83
CA ILE A 65 -4.14 0.15 2.13
C ILE A 65 -5.38 0.53 2.93
N SER A 66 -5.53 -0.02 4.14
CA SER A 66 -6.58 0.39 5.08
C SER A 66 -6.19 1.70 5.77
N LEU A 67 -7.13 2.64 5.85
CA LEU A 67 -6.97 3.90 6.58
C LEU A 67 -7.56 3.82 8.00
N VAL A 68 -8.08 2.66 8.41
CA VAL A 68 -8.79 2.47 9.69
C VAL A 68 -7.80 2.12 10.81
N GLN A 69 -6.81 2.98 11.00
CA GLN A 69 -5.80 2.92 12.06
C GLN A 69 -5.47 4.34 12.52
N PRO A 70 -4.92 4.51 13.74
CA PRO A 70 -4.39 5.81 14.18
C PRO A 70 -3.36 6.36 13.18
N VAL A 71 -3.33 7.69 13.02
CA VAL A 71 -2.44 8.36 12.05
C VAL A 71 -0.97 7.99 12.26
N ALA A 72 -0.50 7.98 13.52
CA ALA A 72 0.87 7.59 13.85
C ALA A 72 1.24 6.18 13.36
N ARG A 73 0.30 5.23 13.41
CA ARG A 73 0.52 3.86 12.91
C ARG A 73 0.56 3.80 11.39
N LEU A 74 -0.24 4.62 10.70
CA LEU A 74 -0.16 4.74 9.25
C LEU A 74 1.19 5.33 8.83
N GLU A 75 1.65 6.38 9.52
CA GLU A 75 2.94 7.02 9.26
C GLU A 75 4.11 6.06 9.49
N GLU A 76 4.09 5.31 10.59
CA GLU A 76 5.06 4.25 10.89
C GLU A 76 5.10 3.19 9.79
N ALA A 77 3.95 2.67 9.36
CA ALA A 77 3.87 1.67 8.31
C ALA A 77 4.40 2.19 6.97
N MET A 78 4.07 3.43 6.60
CA MET A 78 4.58 4.07 5.38
C MET A 78 6.09 4.32 5.45
N ALA A 79 6.63 4.68 6.61
CA ALA A 79 8.07 4.87 6.80
C ALA A 79 8.83 3.54 6.65
N ARG A 80 8.34 2.45 7.25
CA ARG A 80 8.90 1.10 7.12
C ARG A 80 8.87 0.62 5.67
N TRP A 81 7.74 0.80 4.98
CA TRP A 81 7.64 0.47 3.57
C TRP A 81 8.65 1.26 2.73
N LYS A 82 8.73 2.58 2.92
CA LYS A 82 9.72 3.41 2.22
C LYS A 82 11.15 2.93 2.46
N GLN A 83 11.51 2.58 3.70
CA GLN A 83 12.83 2.08 4.04
C GLN A 83 13.12 0.72 3.39
N TRP A 84 12.13 -0.17 3.32
CA TRP A 84 12.27 -1.48 2.68
C TRP A 84 12.44 -1.39 1.15
N MET A 85 11.95 -0.32 0.51
CA MET A 85 12.12 -0.09 -0.93
C MET A 85 13.47 0.56 -1.32
N GLY A 86 14.16 1.19 -0.37
CA GLY A 86 15.44 1.88 -0.61
C GLY A 86 16.63 0.99 -0.35
#